data_AF-A0A8S2ZXH0-F1
#
_entry.id   AF-A0A8S2ZXH0-F1
#
_cell.length_a   1.000
_cell.length_b   1.000
_cell.length_c   1.000
_cell.angle_alpha   90.00
_cell.angle_beta   90.00
_cell.angle_gamma   90.00
#
_symmetry.space_group_name_H-M   'P 1'
#
loop_
_entity.id
_entity.type
_entity.pdbx_description
1 polymer ?
#
loop_
_entity_poly.entity_id
_entity_poly.type
_entity_poly.pdbx_seq_one_letter_code
_entity_poly.pdbx_strand_id
1 'polypeptide(L)'
;CEQGWSGRLCQVQYKCQCSSDSLCLGTNYNNNQSICICSLNKIGPLCYIPNNCKSDTCQNGGTCLTINTKYKLNQYKCLCKHEYHGTYCDKIKSKIEISFSNIHTEIPSSLLIHFIQSYVDKQPKRTTLFKKITNLYQNNFIIYHTVLYHIAYIEFEQQYYLIALNY
;
A
#
# COMPACT_ATOMS: atom_id res chain seq x y z
N CYS A 1 -18.08 -15.29 33.44
CA CYS A 1 -18.76 -14.31 34.31
C CYS A 1 -20.01 -13.83 33.62
N GLU A 2 -21.01 -13.36 34.36
CA GLU A 2 -22.17 -12.68 33.77
C GLU A 2 -21.76 -11.37 33.08
N GLN A 3 -22.63 -10.85 32.20
CA GLN A 3 -22.37 -9.63 31.47
C GLN A 3 -22.13 -8.46 32.45
N GLY A 4 -21.03 -7.72 32.25
CA GLY A 4 -20.62 -6.62 33.15
C GLY A 4 -19.72 -7.04 34.32
N TRP A 5 -19.35 -8.32 34.44
CA TRP A 5 -18.47 -8.83 35.49
C TRP A 5 -17.19 -9.49 34.96
N SER A 6 -16.05 -9.25 35.61
CA SER A 6 -14.72 -9.67 35.17
C SER A 6 -13.82 -10.11 36.34
N GLY A 7 -12.60 -10.56 36.01
CA GLY A 7 -11.63 -11.11 36.96
C GLY A 7 -11.79 -12.62 37.16
N ARG A 8 -10.76 -13.26 37.73
CA ARG A 8 -10.73 -14.73 37.95
C ARG A 8 -11.93 -15.27 38.73
N LEU A 9 -12.48 -14.44 39.63
CA LEU A 9 -13.62 -14.77 40.49
C LEU A 9 -14.91 -14.01 40.11
N CYS A 10 -14.94 -13.31 38.97
CA CYS A 10 -16.12 -12.57 38.49
C CYS A 10 -16.65 -11.46 39.43
N GLN A 11 -15.78 -10.88 40.26
CA GLN A 11 -16.16 -9.88 41.28
C GLN A 11 -15.90 -8.43 40.84
N VAL A 12 -15.26 -8.21 39.70
CA VAL A 12 -14.91 -6.87 39.22
C VAL A 12 -15.96 -6.39 38.22
N GLN A 13 -16.81 -5.47 38.64
CA GLN A 13 -17.80 -4.84 37.77
C GLN A 13 -17.12 -3.90 36.77
N TYR A 14 -17.53 -3.94 35.51
CA TYR A 14 -17.03 -3.05 34.46
C TYR A 14 -18.16 -2.53 33.58
N LYS A 15 -17.94 -1.36 32.98
CA LYS A 15 -18.88 -0.75 32.03
C LYS A 15 -18.30 -0.82 30.63
N CYS A 16 -18.98 -1.55 29.74
CA CYS A 16 -18.62 -1.57 28.33
C CYS A 16 -18.88 -0.21 27.68
N GLN A 17 -17.91 0.25 26.89
CA GLN A 17 -18.03 1.45 26.05
C GLN A 17 -18.14 1.11 24.56
N CYS A 18 -18.26 -0.17 24.21
CA CYS A 18 -18.42 -0.62 22.84
C CYS A 18 -19.72 -0.09 22.21
N SER A 19 -19.77 -0.02 20.88
CA SER A 19 -20.99 0.28 20.13
C SER A 19 -22.13 -0.72 20.44
N SER A 20 -23.38 -0.28 20.32
CA SER A 20 -24.56 -1.03 20.75
C SER A 20 -24.75 -2.40 20.10
N ASP A 21 -24.23 -2.60 18.89
CA ASP A 21 -24.31 -3.79 18.04
C ASP A 21 -23.01 -4.60 18.02
N SER A 22 -22.13 -4.41 19.01
CA SER A 22 -20.86 -5.12 19.12
C SER A 22 -20.79 -5.97 20.38
N LEU A 23 -20.03 -7.06 20.31
CA LEU A 23 -19.85 -7.98 21.43
C LEU A 23 -18.73 -7.46 22.33
N CYS A 24 -19.03 -7.29 23.61
CA CYS A 24 -18.07 -6.87 24.63
C CYS A 24 -17.57 -8.09 25.41
N LEU A 25 -16.25 -8.34 25.41
CA LEU A 25 -15.65 -9.46 26.14
C LEU A 25 -15.19 -9.11 27.55
N GLY A 26 -15.06 -7.82 27.86
CA GLY A 26 -14.48 -7.36 29.12
C GLY A 26 -13.79 -6.02 29.00
N THR A 27 -13.01 -5.68 30.02
CA THR A 27 -12.05 -4.56 30.01
C THR A 27 -10.64 -5.07 30.28
N ASN A 28 -9.66 -4.48 29.62
CA ASN A 28 -8.26 -4.76 29.88
C ASN A 28 -7.89 -4.26 31.29
N TYR A 29 -7.19 -5.11 32.07
CA TYR A 29 -6.82 -4.84 33.45
C TYR A 29 -5.91 -3.61 33.62
N ASN A 30 -5.09 -3.30 32.61
CA ASN A 30 -4.06 -2.26 32.74
C ASN A 30 -4.60 -0.82 32.53
N ASN A 31 -5.64 -0.66 31.71
CA ASN A 31 -6.12 0.66 31.29
C ASN A 31 -7.65 0.79 31.29
N ASN A 32 -8.37 -0.23 31.79
CA ASN A 32 -9.83 -0.33 31.77
C ASN A 32 -10.47 -0.15 30.38
N GLN A 33 -9.71 -0.34 29.30
CA GLN A 33 -10.23 -0.22 27.94
C GLN A 33 -11.13 -1.42 27.62
N SER A 34 -12.33 -1.18 27.11
CA SER A 34 -13.23 -2.25 26.67
C SER A 34 -12.63 -3.06 25.52
N ILE A 35 -12.77 -4.38 25.59
CA ILE A 35 -12.38 -5.31 24.53
C ILE A 35 -13.64 -5.60 23.71
N CYS A 36 -13.72 -4.99 22.53
CA CYS A 36 -14.89 -5.04 21.65
C CYS A 36 -14.60 -5.89 20.41
N ILE A 37 -15.52 -6.81 20.08
CA ILE A 37 -15.58 -7.50 18.80
C ILE A 37 -16.63 -6.80 17.94
N CYS A 38 -16.18 -6.19 16.84
CA CYS A 38 -17.04 -5.40 15.98
C CYS A 38 -17.87 -6.27 15.03
N SER A 39 -19.08 -5.80 14.74
CA SER A 39 -19.85 -6.29 13.59
C SER A 39 -19.14 -5.96 12.27
N LEU A 40 -19.42 -6.71 11.19
CA LEU A 40 -18.70 -6.66 9.92
C LEU A 40 -18.57 -5.25 9.29
N ASN A 41 -19.52 -4.37 9.59
CA ASN A 41 -19.64 -3.01 9.08
C ASN A 41 -18.99 -1.95 9.98
N LYS A 42 -18.26 -2.32 11.02
CA LYS A 42 -17.60 -1.37 11.93
C LYS A 42 -16.19 -1.81 12.29
N ILE A 43 -15.36 -0.82 12.61
CA ILE A 43 -13.97 -0.99 13.01
C ILE A 43 -13.62 -0.04 14.16
N GLY A 44 -12.36 -0.11 14.59
CA GLY A 44 -11.82 0.71 15.67
C GLY A 44 -12.02 0.06 17.04
N PRO A 45 -11.33 0.56 18.07
CA PRO A 45 -11.23 -0.10 19.37
C PRO A 45 -12.57 -0.22 20.11
N LEU A 46 -13.50 0.71 19.84
CA LEU A 46 -14.85 0.72 20.44
C LEU A 46 -15.95 0.43 19.40
N CYS A 47 -15.58 0.07 18.18
CA CYS A 47 -16.51 -0.25 17.09
C CYS A 47 -17.47 0.90 16.69
N TYR A 48 -17.12 2.18 16.93
CA TYR A 48 -17.94 3.31 16.47
C TYR A 48 -17.65 3.75 15.03
N ILE A 49 -16.55 3.27 14.44
CA ILE A 49 -16.10 3.74 13.14
C ILE A 49 -16.75 2.86 12.06
N PRO A 50 -17.57 3.41 11.15
CA PRO A 50 -18.15 2.61 10.08
C PRO A 50 -17.05 2.11 9.15
N ASN A 51 -17.11 0.82 8.82
CA ASN A 51 -16.27 0.20 7.80
C ASN A 51 -16.85 0.55 6.42
N ASN A 52 -16.16 1.41 5.68
CA ASN A 52 -16.60 1.84 4.35
C ASN A 52 -16.05 0.95 3.24
N CYS A 53 -15.25 -0.06 3.59
CA CYS A 53 -14.78 -1.05 2.66
C CYS A 53 -15.88 -2.06 2.36
N LYS A 54 -16.40 -2.01 1.13
CA LYS A 54 -17.25 -3.08 0.59
C LYS A 54 -16.38 -4.17 -0.03
N SER A 55 -16.88 -5.40 -0.04
CA SER A 55 -16.28 -6.49 -0.82
C SER A 55 -16.03 -6.03 -2.26
N ASP A 56 -14.87 -6.38 -2.81
CA ASP A 56 -14.46 -6.10 -4.20
C ASP A 56 -14.28 -4.63 -4.60
N THR A 57 -14.30 -3.71 -3.64
CA THR A 57 -14.01 -2.29 -3.92
C THR A 57 -12.60 -2.09 -4.49
N CYS A 58 -11.63 -2.84 -3.97
CA CYS A 58 -10.25 -2.83 -4.45
C CYS A 58 -9.99 -4.09 -5.28
N GLN A 59 -9.73 -3.89 -6.57
CA GLN A 59 -9.48 -4.97 -7.52
C GLN A 59 -8.06 -5.52 -7.40
N ASN A 60 -7.80 -6.62 -8.11
CA ASN A 60 -6.46 -7.22 -8.27
C ASN A 60 -5.75 -7.53 -6.94
N GLY A 61 -6.52 -7.91 -5.92
CA GLY A 61 -6.02 -8.21 -4.59
C GLY A 61 -5.48 -6.99 -3.84
N GLY A 62 -5.96 -5.79 -4.16
CA GLY A 62 -5.70 -4.58 -3.38
C GLY A 62 -6.37 -4.62 -2.01
N THR A 63 -5.74 -4.01 -1.02
CA THR A 63 -6.28 -3.93 0.35
C THR A 63 -7.08 -2.67 0.53
N CYS A 64 -8.35 -2.78 0.93
CA CYS A 64 -9.16 -1.62 1.26
C CYS A 64 -8.87 -1.13 2.68
N LEU A 65 -8.61 0.18 2.80
CA LEU A 65 -8.46 0.85 4.08
C LEU A 65 -9.57 1.89 4.25
N THR A 66 -10.33 1.78 5.33
CA THR A 66 -11.24 2.84 5.75
C THR A 66 -10.43 4.03 6.28
N ILE A 67 -10.72 5.23 5.78
CA ILE A 67 -10.12 6.49 6.21
C ILE A 67 -11.23 7.35 6.81
N ASN A 68 -11.14 7.62 8.11
CA ASN A 68 -11.99 8.58 8.78
C ASN A 68 -11.10 9.65 9.41
N THR A 69 -11.26 10.89 8.95
CA THR A 69 -10.58 12.07 9.52
C THR A 69 -11.62 13.07 9.99
N LYS A 70 -11.22 14.00 10.87
CA LYS A 70 -12.11 15.05 11.41
C LYS A 70 -12.85 15.86 10.34
N TYR A 71 -12.29 15.95 9.12
CA TYR A 71 -12.83 16.74 8.01
C TYR A 71 -13.43 15.89 6.87
N LYS A 72 -13.18 14.58 6.85
CA LYS A 72 -13.68 13.65 5.84
C LYS A 72 -14.10 12.36 6.53
N LEU A 73 -15.41 12.22 6.70
CA LEU A 73 -16.08 11.01 7.15
C LEU A 73 -16.40 10.14 5.93
N ASN A 74 -16.49 8.84 6.17
CA ASN A 74 -16.97 7.84 5.21
C ASN A 74 -16.09 7.65 3.96
N GLN A 75 -14.77 7.80 4.09
CA GLN A 75 -13.85 7.54 2.99
C GLN A 75 -13.17 6.18 3.11
N TYR A 76 -12.72 5.67 1.97
CA TYR A 76 -11.82 4.53 1.88
C TYR A 76 -10.74 4.81 0.84
N LYS A 77 -9.66 4.05 0.91
CA LYS A 77 -8.58 4.06 -0.08
C LYS A 77 -8.10 2.65 -0.33
N CYS A 78 -7.82 2.33 -1.58
CA CYS A 78 -7.18 1.08 -1.95
C CYS A 78 -5.66 1.20 -1.88
N LEU A 79 -5.03 0.26 -1.19
CA LEU A 79 -3.60 -0.01 -1.28
C LEU A 79 -3.39 -1.09 -2.35
N CYS A 80 -2.84 -0.67 -3.48
CA CYS A 80 -2.60 -1.57 -4.60
C CYS A 80 -1.34 -2.40 -4.40
N LYS A 81 -1.36 -3.64 -4.89
CA LYS A 81 -0.14 -4.42 -5.09
C LYS A 81 0.80 -3.70 -6.06
N HIS A 82 2.08 -4.05 -6.02
CA HIS A 82 3.12 -3.32 -6.74
C HIS A 82 2.90 -3.24 -8.26
N GLU A 83 2.23 -4.22 -8.86
CA GLU A 83 1.92 -4.32 -10.30
C GLU A 83 0.72 -3.47 -10.73
N TYR A 84 -0.09 -2.97 -9.79
CA TYR A 84 -1.36 -2.30 -10.08
C TYR A 84 -1.40 -0.88 -9.54
N HIS A 85 -2.26 -0.06 -10.12
CA HIS A 85 -2.52 1.33 -9.73
C HIS A 85 -3.95 1.74 -10.09
N GLY A 86 -4.28 3.01 -9.84
CA GLY A 86 -5.63 3.55 -9.97
C GLY A 86 -6.33 3.62 -8.62
N THR A 87 -7.46 4.32 -8.57
CA THR A 87 -8.25 4.50 -7.35
C THR A 87 -8.75 3.16 -6.79
N TYR A 88 -9.02 2.21 -7.69
CA TYR A 88 -9.55 0.89 -7.37
C TYR A 88 -8.55 -0.25 -7.64
N CYS A 89 -7.28 0.08 -7.90
CA CYS A 89 -6.27 -0.91 -8.30
C CYS A 89 -6.63 -1.69 -9.57
N ASP A 90 -7.44 -1.08 -10.44
CA ASP A 90 -8.01 -1.62 -11.67
C ASP A 90 -7.05 -1.53 -12.87
N LYS A 91 -5.96 -0.76 -12.75
CA LYS A 91 -5.03 -0.51 -13.86
C LYS A 91 -3.70 -1.20 -13.64
N ILE A 92 -3.20 -1.89 -14.65
CA ILE A 92 -1.88 -2.53 -14.64
C ILE A 92 -0.80 -1.49 -14.89
N LYS A 93 0.31 -1.56 -14.15
CA LYS A 93 1.51 -0.75 -14.38
C LYS A 93 2.36 -1.33 -15.50
N SER A 94 3.05 -0.46 -16.22
CA SER A 94 4.02 -0.85 -17.23
C SER A 94 5.25 -1.49 -16.57
N LYS A 95 5.74 -2.60 -17.12
CA LYS A 95 6.92 -3.31 -16.61
C LYS A 95 8.16 -3.05 -17.46
N ILE A 96 9.30 -2.86 -16.80
CA ILE A 96 10.64 -2.88 -17.40
C ILE A 96 11.39 -4.03 -16.74
N GLU A 97 11.88 -4.95 -17.55
CA GLU A 97 12.69 -6.09 -17.10
C GLU A 97 14.12 -5.84 -17.53
N ILE A 98 15.03 -5.86 -16.55
CA ILE A 98 16.46 -5.61 -16.74
C ILE A 98 17.18 -6.88 -16.35
N SER A 99 17.92 -7.45 -17.28
CA SER A 99 18.68 -8.68 -17.07
C SER A 99 20.15 -8.43 -17.36
N PHE A 100 21.01 -8.78 -16.40
CA PHE A 100 22.46 -8.74 -16.51
C PHE A 100 22.96 -10.12 -16.93
N SER A 101 23.60 -10.20 -18.09
CA SER A 101 23.97 -11.48 -18.71
C SER A 101 25.14 -12.19 -18.01
N ASN A 102 25.94 -11.49 -17.20
CA ASN A 102 27.18 -12.03 -16.64
C ASN A 102 27.18 -11.99 -15.10
N ILE A 103 27.53 -13.11 -14.47
CA ILE A 103 27.72 -13.25 -13.00
C ILE A 103 28.92 -12.42 -12.48
N HIS A 104 29.78 -11.93 -13.38
CA HIS A 104 30.98 -11.15 -13.08
C HIS A 104 30.88 -9.65 -13.39
N THR A 105 29.75 -9.17 -13.92
CA THR A 105 29.47 -7.74 -13.91
C THR A 105 29.04 -7.40 -12.49
N GLU A 106 29.77 -6.51 -11.82
CA GLU A 106 29.34 -5.96 -10.54
C GLU A 106 27.94 -5.39 -10.74
N ILE A 107 26.93 -6.09 -10.21
CA ILE A 107 25.55 -5.61 -10.31
C ILE A 107 25.53 -4.28 -9.56
N PRO A 108 25.14 -3.18 -10.22
CA PRO A 108 25.23 -1.86 -9.60
C PRO A 108 24.37 -1.84 -8.34
N SER A 109 24.83 -1.16 -7.30
CA SER A 109 24.08 -1.04 -6.04
C SER A 109 22.76 -0.26 -6.20
N SER A 110 22.65 0.53 -7.26
CA SER A 110 21.45 1.27 -7.62
C SER A 110 21.38 1.60 -9.10
N LEU A 111 20.16 1.77 -9.60
CA LEU A 111 19.85 2.20 -10.96
C LEU A 111 19.04 3.49 -10.91
N LEU A 112 19.32 4.41 -11.82
CA LEU A 112 18.46 5.53 -12.14
C LEU A 112 17.77 5.24 -13.47
N ILE A 113 16.45 5.38 -13.53
CA ILE A 113 15.70 5.22 -14.77
C ILE A 113 15.08 6.56 -15.14
N HIS A 114 15.47 7.07 -16.29
CA HIS A 114 15.03 8.35 -16.80
C HIS A 114 13.98 8.15 -17.88
N PHE A 115 12.84 8.81 -17.67
CA PHE A 115 11.71 8.84 -18.58
C PHE A 115 11.60 10.25 -19.16
N ILE A 116 11.70 10.37 -20.47
CA ILE A 116 11.58 11.64 -21.19
C ILE A 116 10.25 11.65 -21.93
N GLN A 117 9.39 12.59 -21.54
CA GLN A 117 8.15 12.87 -22.24
C GLN A 117 8.34 14.14 -23.06
N SER A 118 8.52 13.96 -24.37
CA SER A 118 8.50 15.05 -25.37
C SER A 118 7.08 15.61 -25.58
N TYR A 119 7.01 16.86 -26.01
CA TYR A 119 5.80 17.58 -26.38
C TYR A 119 6.13 18.49 -27.56
N VAL A 120 5.19 18.68 -28.49
CA VAL A 120 5.34 19.69 -29.55
C VAL A 120 5.35 21.08 -28.91
N ASP A 121 6.35 21.90 -29.24
CA ASP A 121 6.53 23.28 -28.78
C ASP A 121 6.73 23.49 -27.26
N LYS A 122 7.12 22.45 -26.52
CA LYS A 122 7.47 22.57 -25.09
C LYS A 122 8.75 21.81 -24.76
N GLN A 123 9.43 22.27 -23.71
CA GLN A 123 10.59 21.57 -23.17
C GLN A 123 10.20 20.15 -22.73
N PRO A 124 11.02 19.13 -23.03
CA PRO A 124 10.73 17.76 -22.65
C PRO A 124 10.73 17.61 -21.13
N LYS A 125 9.74 16.89 -20.61
CA LYS A 125 9.64 16.62 -19.17
C LYS A 125 10.41 15.36 -18.83
N ARG A 126 11.42 15.47 -17.95
CA ARG A 126 12.17 14.35 -17.40
C ARG A 126 11.63 13.91 -16.05
N THR A 127 11.37 12.63 -15.90
CA THR A 127 11.07 11.98 -14.61
C THR A 127 12.13 10.92 -14.35
N THR A 128 12.73 10.91 -13.16
CA THR A 128 13.77 9.93 -12.79
C THR A 128 13.25 9.04 -11.66
N LEU A 129 13.31 7.72 -11.83
CA LEU A 129 13.06 6.74 -10.78
C LEU A 129 14.39 6.19 -10.26
N PHE A 130 14.58 6.22 -8.95
CA PHE A 130 15.70 5.56 -8.29
C PHE A 130 15.29 4.16 -7.84
N LYS A 131 16.08 3.16 -8.19
CA LYS A 131 15.91 1.78 -7.75
C LYS A 131 17.17 1.31 -7.04
N LYS A 132 17.05 1.06 -5.73
CA LYS A 132 18.10 0.35 -4.99
C LYS A 132 18.05 -1.14 -5.33
N ILE A 133 19.22 -1.74 -5.57
CA ILE A 133 19.38 -3.17 -5.75
C ILE A 133 19.84 -3.75 -4.42
N THR A 134 19.00 -4.60 -3.82
CA THR A 134 19.26 -5.21 -2.51
C THR A 134 19.67 -6.67 -2.60
N ASN A 135 19.36 -7.34 -3.71
CA ASN A 135 19.70 -8.74 -3.92
C ASN A 135 20.70 -8.86 -5.08
N LEU A 136 21.99 -8.95 -4.73
CA LEU A 136 23.10 -9.00 -5.68
C LEU A 136 23.26 -10.38 -6.35
N TYR A 137 22.45 -11.37 -5.98
CA TYR A 137 22.46 -12.70 -6.59
C TYR A 137 21.38 -12.87 -7.66
N GLN A 138 20.48 -11.89 -7.80
CA GLN A 138 19.49 -11.88 -8.87
C GLN A 138 20.08 -11.18 -10.09
N ASN A 139 20.11 -11.88 -11.21
CA ASN A 139 20.56 -11.32 -12.48
C ASN A 139 19.43 -10.57 -13.21
N ASN A 140 18.19 -10.66 -12.73
CA ASN A 140 17.04 -10.00 -13.33
C ASN A 140 16.28 -9.16 -12.31
N PHE A 141 15.80 -8.00 -12.76
CA PHE A 141 15.02 -7.08 -11.94
C PHE A 141 13.84 -6.55 -12.74
N ILE A 142 12.65 -6.58 -12.12
CA ILE A 142 11.43 -6.05 -12.70
C ILE A 142 11.07 -4.75 -11.99
N ILE A 143 10.73 -3.74 -12.80
CA ILE A 143 10.35 -2.42 -12.34
C ILE A 143 8.97 -2.09 -12.90
N TYR A 144 8.02 -1.85 -12.01
CA TYR A 144 6.66 -1.43 -12.35
C TYR A 144 6.50 0.07 -12.21
N HIS A 145 5.95 0.73 -13.22
CA HIS A 145 5.82 2.18 -13.26
C HIS A 145 4.56 2.65 -14.01
N THR A 146 4.19 3.91 -13.81
CA THR A 146 3.03 4.57 -14.43
C THR A 146 3.41 5.80 -15.23
N VAL A 147 4.71 5.99 -15.51
CA VAL A 147 5.21 7.18 -16.18
C VAL A 147 4.95 7.04 -17.68
N LEU A 148 4.42 8.09 -18.30
CA LEU A 148 4.31 8.17 -19.76
C LEU A 148 5.61 8.72 -20.32
N TYR A 149 6.14 8.09 -21.35
CA TYR A 149 7.42 8.45 -21.94
C TYR A 149 7.46 8.14 -23.44
N HIS A 150 8.26 8.93 -24.14
CA HIS A 150 8.68 8.67 -25.52
C HIS A 150 10.07 8.03 -25.54
N ILE A 151 10.95 8.44 -24.62
CA ILE A 151 12.30 7.88 -24.50
C ILE A 151 12.49 7.42 -23.05
N ALA A 152 13.03 6.23 -22.86
CA ALA A 152 13.47 5.76 -21.55
C ALA A 152 14.89 5.22 -21.61
N TYR A 153 15.72 5.59 -20.64
CA TYR A 153 17.09 5.08 -20.51
C TYR A 153 17.44 4.85 -19.03
N ILE A 154 18.36 3.92 -18.78
CA ILE A 154 18.90 3.64 -17.45
C ILE A 154 20.28 4.29 -17.35
N GLU A 155 20.57 4.84 -16.18
CA GLU A 155 21.89 5.33 -15.77
C GLU A 155 22.37 4.52 -14.55
N PHE A 156 23.60 3.99 -14.65
CA PHE A 156 24.35 3.44 -13.52
C PHE A 156 25.84 3.54 -13.81
N GLU A 157 26.66 3.74 -12.77
CA GLU A 157 28.12 3.84 -12.90
C GLU A 157 28.58 4.84 -13.98
N GLN A 158 27.85 5.95 -14.14
CA GLN A 158 28.09 6.98 -15.17
C GLN A 158 27.92 6.51 -16.62
N GLN A 159 27.35 5.32 -16.83
CA GLN A 159 27.00 4.75 -18.12
C GLN A 159 25.49 4.86 -18.36
N TYR A 160 25.09 4.99 -19.63
CA TYR A 160 23.70 5.15 -20.04
C TYR A 160 23.28 4.08 -21.04
N TYR A 161 22.13 3.46 -20.80
CA TYR A 161 21.61 2.35 -21.60
C TYR A 161 20.18 2.66 -22.04
N LEU A 162 19.95 2.68 -23.35
CA LEU A 162 18.62 2.91 -23.90
C LEU A 162 17.70 1.71 -23.61
N ILE A 163 16.53 1.98 -23.06
CA ILE A 163 15.49 0.95 -22.81
C ILE A 163 14.51 0.91 -23.98
N ALA A 164 13.98 2.08 -24.35
CA ALA A 164 12.86 2.16 -25.29
C ALA A 164 12.79 3.53 -25.98
N LEU A 165 12.35 3.48 -27.23
CA LEU A 165 11.95 4.61 -28.05
C LEU A 165 10.53 4.33 -28.56
N ASN A 166 9.58 5.10 -28.08
CA ASN A 166 8.19 5.07 -28.51
C ASN A 166 7.95 6.32 -29.37
N TYR A 167 7.67 6.10 -30.65
CA TYR A 167 7.31 7.14 -31.62
C TYR A 167 5.82 7.45 -31.57
#